data_AF-A0A2C9UF07-F1
#
_entry.id   AF-A0A2C9UF07-F1
#
_cell.length_a   1.000
_cell.length_b   1.000
_cell.length_c   1.000
_cell.angle_alpha   90.00
_cell.angle_beta   90.00
_cell.angle_gamma   90.00
#
_symmetry.space_group_name_H-M   'P 1'
#
loop_
_entity.id
_entity.type
_entity.pdbx_description
1 polymer ?
#
loop_
_entity_poly.entity_id
_entity_poly.type
_entity_poly.pdbx_seq_one_letter_code
_entity_poly.pdbx_strand_id
1 'polypeptide(L)'
;MCVASTREPYFEIPIKHFQGKPHRFPFSSVLAVVVSLCFVSCGFCDELALVSVPLGFEISGFDRTRTWVSQNGVFAFGFLECCQKDDDGFLVGVRYNLGDKTVNMPVWAIGGGLRVSMNSTIRLSMDGGLILFENPSGLIVWSSSTSNLGVKKATLLDNGNLVLVGNGDRVLWESFHSPTSTLLPGQTLHFPQTLRAPSMNSISSYYTFVIQRSGELALVWENNVTYWRTHLSFSSNIMEARFDADGFLGLKDATNRTIWSTSSNDFKDPSVTLRHLRMDYDGNLRIYSWDHVLHEWKITWQAVGNQCDVFGSCGLYGFCRFKSTGPVCDCLYQDSSNWGASSVTMDSGGLKCKKMVDLSNCKMNTSMVDMKQSVLYGLYPPQDVAMMLNEKDCKGYCSNDPTCIAATSKNDGSDQLGPTIYKGVLPNKRPFIAKKVNDASVNEKDFRMTVSMLGGMHHRNLVSLNGFCFEASHRFLLYEYVPNGSLDNWLFNMQQVQNDGNWQQRFDIALGVARALAYLHSECQKLTPKGGSFLLRVDIRDRYLHVWGDAVANCDM
;
A
#
# COMPACT_ATOMS: atom_id res chain seq x y z
N MET A 1 13.76 -9.87 17.47
CA MET A 1 14.57 -9.45 16.31
C MET A 1 14.43 -7.93 16.11
N CYS A 2 15.51 -7.14 16.15
CA CYS A 2 15.44 -5.66 16.23
C CYS A 2 16.29 -4.96 15.14
N VAL A 3 16.03 -3.67 14.84
CA VAL A 3 16.59 -2.85 13.73
C VAL A 3 16.72 -1.36 14.13
N ALA A 4 17.74 -0.61 13.67
CA ALA A 4 17.91 0.86 13.86
C ALA A 4 18.37 1.58 12.55
N SER A 5 18.07 2.88 12.34
CA SER A 5 18.37 3.66 11.11
C SER A 5 18.53 5.18 11.38
N THR A 6 19.27 5.93 10.53
CA THR A 6 19.76 7.32 10.77
C THR A 6 19.82 8.20 9.49
N ARG A 7 19.49 9.51 9.56
CA ARG A 7 20.11 10.63 8.77
C ARG A 7 19.61 12.07 9.08
N GLU A 8 20.43 13.05 8.66
CA GLU A 8 20.58 14.50 9.02
C GLU A 8 19.52 15.53 8.50
N PRO A 9 19.45 16.77 9.08
CA PRO A 9 18.55 17.85 8.65
C PRO A 9 19.23 19.07 7.97
N TYR A 10 18.46 19.80 7.13
CA TYR A 10 18.76 21.11 6.53
C TYR A 10 18.00 22.27 7.23
N PHE A 11 18.56 23.48 7.12
CA PHE A 11 18.18 24.75 7.77
C PHE A 11 17.05 25.56 7.06
N GLU A 12 16.26 26.31 7.84
CA GLU A 12 15.38 27.42 7.40
C GLU A 12 15.75 28.76 8.06
N ILE A 13 15.46 29.88 7.38
CA ILE A 13 15.64 31.30 7.79
C ILE A 13 14.26 32.00 7.74
N PRO A 14 13.91 32.91 8.67
CA PRO A 14 12.60 33.59 8.70
C PRO A 14 12.60 34.97 8.01
N ILE A 15 11.46 35.36 7.43
CA ILE A 15 11.18 36.70 6.89
C ILE A 15 10.11 37.42 7.75
N LYS A 16 10.31 38.73 7.93
CA LYS A 16 9.60 39.65 8.83
C LYS A 16 8.28 40.22 8.26
N HIS A 17 7.44 40.60 9.23
CA HIS A 17 6.28 41.51 9.23
C HIS A 17 6.17 42.59 8.14
N PHE A 18 4.93 42.87 7.73
CA PHE A 18 4.42 44.23 7.51
C PHE A 18 2.95 44.38 7.94
N GLN A 19 2.66 45.48 8.65
CA GLN A 19 1.32 45.96 9.02
C GLN A 19 0.83 47.02 8.02
N GLY A 20 -0.48 47.06 7.76
CA GLY A 20 -1.16 48.20 7.14
C GLY A 20 -2.63 48.27 7.58
N LYS A 21 -3.02 49.39 8.19
CA LYS A 21 -4.37 49.69 8.73
C LYS A 21 -5.31 50.27 7.64
N PRO A 22 -6.64 50.21 7.84
CA PRO A 22 -7.65 50.63 6.88
C PRO A 22 -8.13 52.08 7.07
N HIS A 23 -8.66 52.70 6.02
CA HIS A 23 -9.43 53.95 6.10
C HIS A 23 -10.80 53.82 5.41
N ARG A 24 -11.83 54.33 6.09
CA ARG A 24 -13.23 54.48 5.66
C ARG A 24 -13.49 55.87 5.08
N PHE A 25 -14.58 55.98 4.29
CA PHE A 25 -15.63 57.04 4.19
C PHE A 25 -16.02 57.35 2.71
N PRO A 26 -17.17 58.02 2.39
CA PRO A 26 -18.55 57.48 2.30
C PRO A 26 -19.33 57.97 1.02
N PHE A 27 -20.66 57.75 0.99
CA PHE A 27 -21.71 58.33 0.09
C PHE A 27 -21.78 57.80 -1.36
N SER A 28 -22.91 57.68 -2.07
CA SER A 28 -24.36 57.79 -1.79
C SER A 28 -25.11 57.30 -3.05
N SER A 29 -26.26 56.66 -2.86
CA SER A 29 -27.49 56.71 -3.69
C SER A 29 -27.38 57.11 -5.18
N VAL A 30 -27.74 56.18 -6.10
CA VAL A 30 -28.54 56.42 -7.35
C VAL A 30 -28.89 55.12 -8.12
N LEU A 31 -28.29 53.95 -7.86
CA LEU A 31 -28.49 52.77 -8.72
C LEU A 31 -29.60 51.79 -8.25
N ALA A 32 -30.80 52.29 -7.92
CA ALA A 32 -31.91 51.45 -7.42
C ALA A 32 -33.17 51.44 -8.30
N VAL A 33 -33.15 52.07 -9.49
CA VAL A 33 -34.39 52.28 -10.27
C VAL A 33 -34.37 51.63 -11.67
N VAL A 34 -33.27 51.02 -12.12
CA VAL A 34 -33.21 50.38 -13.46
C VAL A 34 -33.39 48.84 -13.40
N VAL A 35 -33.38 48.23 -12.21
CA VAL A 35 -33.44 46.75 -12.07
C VAL A 35 -34.86 46.18 -12.14
N SER A 36 -35.92 47.02 -12.07
CA SER A 36 -37.30 46.52 -11.92
C SER A 36 -38.12 46.39 -13.21
N LEU A 37 -37.55 46.60 -14.40
CA LEU A 37 -38.30 46.52 -15.68
C LEU A 37 -37.85 45.42 -16.65
N CYS A 38 -36.87 44.58 -16.28
CA CYS A 38 -36.51 43.37 -17.04
C CYS A 38 -37.13 42.06 -16.48
N PHE A 39 -37.95 42.15 -15.42
CA PHE A 39 -38.48 40.98 -14.71
C PHE A 39 -39.73 40.32 -15.33
N VAL A 40 -40.12 40.63 -16.57
CA VAL A 40 -41.35 40.08 -17.17
C VAL A 40 -41.12 39.27 -18.46
N SER A 41 -39.87 38.95 -18.82
CA SER A 41 -39.59 38.05 -19.97
C SER A 41 -38.62 36.90 -19.70
N CYS A 42 -38.25 36.65 -18.45
CA CYS A 42 -37.56 35.40 -18.10
C CYS A 42 -38.62 34.34 -17.76
N GLY A 43 -39.19 33.73 -18.80
CA GLY A 43 -39.78 32.40 -18.64
C GLY A 43 -38.73 31.50 -18.01
N PHE A 44 -39.16 30.67 -17.05
CA PHE A 44 -38.34 29.67 -16.37
C PHE A 44 -37.25 29.10 -17.30
N CYS A 45 -36.00 29.50 -17.07
CA CYS A 45 -34.87 28.69 -17.50
C CYS A 45 -34.84 27.50 -16.53
N ASP A 46 -35.56 26.44 -16.86
CA ASP A 46 -35.17 25.13 -16.36
C ASP A 46 -33.75 24.90 -16.86
N GLU A 47 -32.79 24.89 -15.94
CA GLU A 47 -31.38 24.64 -16.21
C GLU A 47 -31.28 23.23 -16.80
N LEU A 48 -31.17 23.13 -18.13
CA LEU A 48 -31.18 21.85 -18.84
C LEU A 48 -29.93 21.04 -18.47
N ALA A 49 -30.11 20.06 -17.60
CA ALA A 49 -29.13 19.00 -17.37
C ALA A 49 -28.87 18.25 -18.69
N LEU A 50 -27.66 18.37 -19.23
CA LEU A 50 -27.28 17.76 -20.50
C LEU A 50 -26.75 16.34 -20.25
N VAL A 51 -27.49 15.33 -20.73
CA VAL A 51 -27.09 13.91 -20.70
C VAL A 51 -25.91 13.63 -21.64
N SER A 52 -25.87 14.33 -22.78
CA SER A 52 -24.77 14.27 -23.74
C SER A 52 -24.39 15.67 -24.20
N VAL A 53 -23.10 15.92 -24.39
CA VAL A 53 -22.60 17.21 -24.83
C VAL A 53 -21.93 17.14 -26.20
N PRO A 54 -22.18 18.12 -27.09
CA PRO A 54 -21.57 18.18 -28.41
C PRO A 54 -20.13 18.70 -28.36
N LEU A 55 -19.43 18.58 -29.49
CA LEU A 55 -18.16 19.28 -29.70
C LEU A 55 -18.31 20.79 -29.50
N GLY A 56 -17.28 21.42 -28.93
CA GLY A 56 -17.24 22.83 -28.56
C GLY A 56 -17.82 23.14 -27.18
N PHE A 57 -18.46 22.17 -26.50
CA PHE A 57 -18.99 22.39 -25.16
C PHE A 57 -17.86 22.61 -24.15
N GLU A 58 -18.06 23.56 -23.23
CA GLU A 58 -17.11 23.88 -22.16
C GLU A 58 -17.80 24.12 -20.82
N ILE A 59 -17.05 23.83 -19.75
CA ILE A 59 -17.38 24.22 -18.38
C ILE A 59 -16.18 25.02 -17.86
N SER A 60 -16.43 26.21 -17.34
CA SER A 60 -15.42 27.03 -16.68
C SER A 60 -15.48 26.80 -15.17
N GLY A 61 -14.32 26.84 -14.50
CA GLY A 61 -14.25 26.82 -13.04
C GLY A 61 -14.96 28.01 -12.37
N PHE A 62 -15.21 29.09 -13.12
CA PHE A 62 -16.07 30.20 -12.67
C PHE A 62 -17.55 29.82 -12.63
N ASP A 63 -18.04 29.10 -13.64
CA ASP A 63 -19.44 28.72 -13.80
C ASP A 63 -19.66 27.28 -13.31
N ARG A 64 -19.79 27.16 -11.99
CA ARG A 64 -19.84 25.88 -11.27
C ARG A 64 -21.21 25.22 -11.26
N THR A 65 -22.27 25.92 -11.69
CA THR A 65 -23.62 25.31 -11.78
C THR A 65 -23.73 24.43 -13.02
N ARG A 66 -22.96 24.76 -14.06
CA ARG A 66 -22.91 24.02 -15.31
C ARG A 66 -22.21 22.67 -15.13
N THR A 67 -22.99 21.59 -15.12
CA THR A 67 -22.52 20.21 -14.97
C THR A 67 -23.15 19.29 -16.02
N TRP A 68 -22.50 18.17 -16.33
CA TRP A 68 -23.09 17.10 -17.16
C TRP A 68 -23.68 16.07 -16.23
N VAL A 69 -24.96 15.73 -16.39
CA VAL A 69 -25.65 14.85 -15.45
C VAL A 69 -26.06 13.57 -16.19
N SER A 70 -25.93 12.42 -15.53
CA SER A 70 -26.43 11.15 -16.08
C SER A 70 -27.95 11.18 -16.26
N GLN A 71 -28.49 10.32 -17.12
CA GLN A 71 -29.92 10.31 -17.43
C GLN A 71 -30.78 10.00 -16.20
N ASN A 72 -30.30 9.15 -15.30
CA ASN A 72 -30.94 8.85 -14.03
C ASN A 72 -30.72 9.90 -12.93
N GLY A 73 -29.94 10.96 -13.19
CA GLY A 73 -29.65 12.02 -12.23
C GLY A 73 -28.64 11.67 -11.13
N VAL A 74 -28.15 10.42 -11.06
CA VAL A 74 -27.31 9.90 -9.96
C VAL A 74 -25.87 10.40 -10.01
N PHE A 75 -25.33 10.66 -11.20
CA PHE A 75 -23.96 11.09 -11.39
C PHE A 75 -23.90 12.45 -12.07
N ALA A 76 -22.90 13.25 -11.70
CA ALA A 76 -22.61 14.52 -12.35
C ALA A 76 -21.12 14.67 -12.62
N PHE A 77 -20.77 15.26 -13.76
CA PHE A 77 -19.42 15.62 -14.16
C PHE A 77 -19.23 17.14 -14.21
N GLY A 78 -18.11 17.64 -13.69
CA GLY A 78 -17.76 19.05 -13.70
C GLY A 78 -16.68 19.40 -12.68
N PHE A 79 -16.63 20.67 -12.28
CA PHE A 79 -15.78 21.13 -11.19
C PHE A 79 -16.39 20.72 -9.84
N LEU A 80 -15.60 20.07 -9.00
CA LEU A 80 -16.00 19.48 -7.73
C LEU A 80 -15.48 20.36 -6.59
N GLU A 81 -16.37 20.76 -5.67
CA GLU A 81 -16.00 21.35 -4.39
C GLU A 81 -15.42 20.25 -3.49
N CYS A 82 -14.11 20.28 -3.26
CA CYS A 82 -13.49 19.38 -2.29
C CYS A 82 -13.44 20.05 -0.91
N CYS A 83 -13.53 19.25 0.15
CA CYS A 83 -13.81 19.68 1.50
C CYS A 83 -12.64 20.44 2.17
N GLN A 84 -12.47 21.74 1.90
CA GLN A 84 -11.86 22.71 2.83
C GLN A 84 -12.05 24.15 2.32
N LYS A 85 -12.07 25.10 3.27
CA LYS A 85 -12.46 26.51 3.08
C LYS A 85 -11.30 27.48 2.80
N ASP A 86 -10.06 27.01 2.68
CA ASP A 86 -8.90 27.87 2.40
C ASP A 86 -8.12 27.37 1.17
N ASP A 87 -8.31 28.08 0.06
CA ASP A 87 -7.43 28.33 -1.11
C ASP A 87 -6.79 27.22 -2.01
N ASP A 88 -6.93 25.92 -1.79
CA ASP A 88 -6.15 24.91 -2.56
C ASP A 88 -6.85 24.23 -3.76
N GLY A 89 -7.47 25.01 -4.65
CA GLY A 89 -7.90 24.57 -5.99
C GLY A 89 -9.06 23.56 -6.06
N PHE A 90 -9.51 23.27 -7.28
CA PHE A 90 -10.68 22.43 -7.61
C PHE A 90 -10.27 21.11 -8.23
N LEU A 91 -11.07 20.07 -7.99
CA LEU A 91 -10.99 18.83 -8.76
C LEU A 91 -11.95 18.91 -9.94
N VAL A 92 -11.61 18.28 -11.06
CA VAL A 92 -12.53 18.11 -12.20
C VAL A 92 -12.78 16.64 -12.40
N GLY A 93 -14.03 16.20 -12.42
CA GLY A 93 -14.32 14.77 -12.45
C GLY A 93 -15.80 14.42 -12.32
N VAL A 94 -16.06 13.14 -12.09
CA VAL A 94 -17.39 12.58 -11.85
C VAL A 94 -17.61 12.43 -10.35
N ARG A 95 -18.80 12.81 -9.87
CA ARG A 95 -19.27 12.64 -8.50
C ARG A 95 -20.67 12.06 -8.46
N TYR A 96 -21.07 11.58 -7.29
CA TYR A 96 -22.48 11.38 -6.98
C TYR A 96 -23.25 12.71 -6.97
N ASN A 97 -24.55 12.64 -7.26
CA ASN A 97 -25.47 13.77 -7.34
C ASN A 97 -26.78 13.46 -6.57
N LEU A 98 -26.65 13.36 -5.25
CA LEU A 98 -27.68 12.93 -4.31
C LEU A 98 -28.28 14.10 -3.51
N GLY A 99 -28.24 15.32 -4.08
CA GLY A 99 -28.78 16.52 -3.46
C GLY A 99 -27.85 17.16 -2.42
N ASP A 100 -27.54 16.46 -1.31
CA ASP A 100 -26.64 16.99 -0.28
C ASP A 100 -25.17 16.97 -0.77
N LYS A 101 -24.51 18.12 -0.67
CA LYS A 101 -23.10 18.28 -1.06
C LYS A 101 -22.16 17.41 -0.24
N THR A 102 -22.48 17.10 1.01
CA THR A 102 -21.57 16.34 1.90
C THR A 102 -21.44 14.86 1.48
N VAL A 103 -22.47 14.32 0.82
CA VAL A 103 -22.51 12.92 0.35
C VAL A 103 -22.14 12.77 -1.13
N ASN A 104 -21.97 13.89 -1.83
CA ASN A 104 -21.64 13.97 -3.25
C ASN A 104 -20.14 13.72 -3.49
N MET A 105 -19.71 12.51 -3.12
CA MET A 105 -18.32 12.09 -3.16
C MET A 105 -17.79 12.01 -4.60
N PRO A 106 -16.56 12.48 -4.88
CA PRO A 106 -15.88 12.23 -6.14
C PRO A 106 -15.65 10.73 -6.32
N VAL A 107 -16.07 10.18 -7.47
CA VAL A 107 -15.89 8.77 -7.85
C VAL A 107 -14.82 8.60 -8.94
N TRP A 108 -14.56 9.66 -9.70
CA TRP A 108 -13.48 9.71 -10.69
C TRP A 108 -12.98 11.15 -10.84
N ALA A 109 -11.69 11.34 -11.08
CA ALA A 109 -11.11 12.67 -11.27
C ALA A 109 -10.05 12.68 -12.38
N ILE A 110 -10.02 13.78 -13.13
CA ILE A 110 -9.04 14.03 -14.18
C ILE A 110 -7.62 14.06 -13.59
N GLY A 111 -6.66 13.51 -14.35
CA GLY A 111 -5.24 13.56 -13.98
C GLY A 111 -4.90 12.85 -12.67
N GLY A 112 -5.72 11.89 -12.23
CA GLY A 112 -5.50 11.17 -10.97
C GLY A 112 -5.84 11.99 -9.72
N GLY A 113 -6.70 13.01 -9.84
CA GLY A 113 -7.02 13.92 -8.75
C GLY A 113 -6.20 15.21 -8.78
N LEU A 114 -5.83 15.67 -9.98
CA LEU A 114 -5.12 16.92 -10.15
C LEU A 114 -6.00 18.10 -9.73
N ARG A 115 -5.45 18.98 -8.89
CA ARG A 115 -6.10 20.22 -8.46
C ARG A 115 -5.79 21.33 -9.44
N VAL A 116 -6.80 22.11 -9.80
CA VAL A 116 -6.70 23.21 -10.77
C VAL A 116 -7.30 24.49 -10.22
N SER A 117 -6.89 25.64 -10.74
CA SER A 117 -7.40 26.94 -10.30
C SER A 117 -8.84 27.19 -10.79
N MET A 118 -9.53 28.17 -10.20
CA MET A 118 -10.86 28.62 -10.65
C MET A 118 -10.85 29.09 -12.12
N ASN A 119 -9.70 29.55 -12.61
CA ASN A 119 -9.52 30.03 -13.96
C ASN A 119 -9.42 28.90 -15.00
N SER A 120 -9.50 27.65 -14.59
CA SER A 120 -9.40 26.52 -15.52
C SER A 120 -10.71 26.27 -16.26
N THR A 121 -10.61 25.74 -17.47
CA THR A 121 -11.77 25.36 -18.32
C THR A 121 -11.56 23.95 -18.85
N ILE A 122 -12.58 23.12 -18.73
CA ILE A 122 -12.68 21.81 -19.39
C ILE A 122 -13.51 21.98 -20.66
N ARG A 123 -12.98 21.54 -21.81
CA ARG A 123 -13.64 21.67 -23.11
C ARG A 123 -13.56 20.36 -23.87
N LEU A 124 -14.66 19.98 -24.51
CA LEU A 124 -14.63 19.00 -25.60
C LEU A 124 -14.33 19.74 -26.90
N SER A 125 -13.08 19.71 -27.34
CA SER A 125 -12.60 20.44 -28.49
C SER A 125 -13.22 19.97 -29.81
N MET A 126 -13.21 20.83 -30.83
CA MET A 126 -13.77 20.55 -32.15
C MET A 126 -13.05 19.41 -32.90
N ASP A 127 -11.80 19.12 -32.53
CA ASP A 127 -11.03 17.99 -33.02
C ASP A 127 -11.35 16.67 -32.30
N GLY A 128 -12.19 16.69 -31.26
CA GLY A 128 -12.59 15.52 -30.49
C GLY A 128 -11.75 15.22 -29.24
N GLY A 129 -10.82 16.09 -28.86
CA GLY A 129 -10.09 15.98 -27.58
C GLY A 129 -10.90 16.55 -26.42
N LEU A 130 -11.02 15.81 -25.31
CA LEU A 130 -11.46 16.39 -24.03
C LEU A 130 -10.23 16.97 -23.32
N ILE A 131 -10.17 18.29 -23.21
CA ILE A 131 -9.00 19.02 -22.73
C ILE A 131 -9.30 19.89 -21.52
N LEU A 132 -8.45 19.81 -20.50
CA LEU A 132 -8.45 20.72 -19.35
C LEU A 132 -7.29 21.69 -19.54
N PHE A 133 -7.57 22.99 -19.52
CA PHE A 133 -6.55 24.02 -19.70
C PHE A 133 -6.78 25.21 -18.75
N GLU A 134 -5.71 25.95 -18.47
CA GLU A 134 -5.75 27.12 -17.59
C GLU A 134 -5.90 28.42 -18.38
N ASN A 135 -6.74 29.35 -17.90
CA ASN A 135 -6.88 30.68 -18.48
C ASN A 135 -6.09 31.75 -17.70
N PRO A 136 -5.57 32.78 -18.37
CA PRO A 136 -5.61 33.03 -19.82
C PRO A 136 -4.43 32.39 -20.58
N SER A 137 -3.56 31.64 -19.91
CA SER A 137 -2.31 31.11 -20.50
C SER A 137 -2.56 30.12 -21.65
N GLY A 138 -3.71 29.44 -21.65
CA GLY A 138 -4.03 28.38 -22.61
C GLY A 138 -3.21 27.10 -22.37
N LEU A 139 -2.53 26.99 -21.23
CA LEU A 139 -1.72 25.83 -20.88
C LEU A 139 -2.62 24.61 -20.72
N ILE A 140 -2.40 23.57 -21.54
CA ILE A 140 -3.09 22.30 -21.42
C ILE A 140 -2.52 21.55 -20.22
N VAL A 141 -3.38 21.33 -19.23
CA VAL A 141 -3.06 20.65 -17.97
C VAL A 141 -3.33 19.15 -18.08
N TRP A 142 -4.36 18.77 -18.84
CA TRP A 142 -4.68 17.36 -19.13
C TRP A 142 -5.42 17.22 -20.46
N SER A 143 -5.29 16.05 -21.10
CA SER A 143 -6.01 15.69 -22.32
C SER A 143 -6.38 14.21 -22.32
N SER A 144 -7.53 13.87 -22.91
CA SER A 144 -7.95 12.48 -23.18
C SER A 144 -7.15 11.80 -24.30
N SER A 145 -6.29 12.53 -25.01
CA SER A 145 -5.53 12.04 -26.17
C SER A 145 -6.42 11.47 -27.30
N THR A 146 -7.63 12.02 -27.46
CA THR A 146 -8.61 11.57 -28.47
C THR A 146 -8.79 12.52 -29.65
N SER A 147 -7.94 13.55 -29.75
CA SER A 147 -7.90 14.48 -30.88
C SER A 147 -7.76 13.73 -32.20
N ASN A 148 -8.60 14.09 -33.18
CA ASN A 148 -8.68 13.52 -34.52
C ASN A 148 -9.06 12.02 -34.59
N LEU A 149 -9.52 11.40 -33.49
CA LEU A 149 -10.01 10.01 -33.50
C LEU A 149 -11.47 9.88 -33.95
N GLY A 150 -12.13 10.98 -34.31
CA GLY A 150 -13.51 11.00 -34.79
C GLY A 150 -14.58 11.02 -33.70
N VAL A 151 -14.25 11.55 -32.52
CA VAL A 151 -15.23 11.82 -31.44
C VAL A 151 -16.29 12.81 -31.94
N LYS A 152 -17.54 12.58 -31.56
CA LYS A 152 -18.71 13.40 -31.93
C LYS A 152 -19.43 13.99 -30.72
N LYS A 153 -19.47 13.26 -29.61
CA LYS A 153 -20.12 13.68 -28.37
C LYS A 153 -19.43 13.05 -27.16
N ALA A 154 -19.58 13.68 -26.00
CA ALA A 154 -19.32 13.04 -24.71
C ALA A 154 -20.65 12.69 -24.04
N THR A 155 -20.68 11.61 -23.26
CA THR A 155 -21.90 11.14 -22.57
C THR A 155 -21.52 10.60 -21.20
N LEU A 156 -22.26 10.98 -20.17
CA LEU A 156 -22.14 10.42 -18.83
C LEU A 156 -23.20 9.33 -18.65
N LEU A 157 -22.76 8.07 -18.56
CA LEU A 157 -23.65 6.93 -18.41
C LEU A 157 -24.20 6.81 -16.99
N ASP A 158 -25.34 6.11 -16.85
CA ASP A 158 -26.05 5.91 -15.58
C ASP A 158 -25.27 5.07 -14.55
N ASN A 159 -24.20 4.39 -14.98
CA ASN A 159 -23.26 3.69 -14.11
C ASN A 159 -22.08 4.58 -13.66
N GLY A 160 -22.06 5.87 -14.03
CA GLY A 160 -21.00 6.83 -13.71
C GLY A 160 -19.82 6.82 -14.68
N ASN A 161 -19.86 6.02 -15.75
CA ASN A 161 -18.80 6.00 -16.76
C ASN A 161 -18.94 7.18 -17.72
N LEU A 162 -17.95 8.07 -17.76
CA LEU A 162 -17.86 9.14 -18.75
C LEU A 162 -17.22 8.59 -20.02
N VAL A 163 -17.94 8.65 -21.14
CA VAL A 163 -17.49 8.10 -22.42
C VAL A 163 -17.42 9.16 -23.52
N LEU A 164 -16.40 9.07 -24.38
CA LEU A 164 -16.32 9.82 -25.63
C LEU A 164 -16.73 8.92 -26.77
N VAL A 165 -17.73 9.35 -27.54
CA VAL A 165 -18.43 8.51 -28.51
C VAL A 165 -18.17 9.04 -29.93
N GLY A 166 -17.79 8.14 -30.83
CA GLY A 166 -17.57 8.42 -32.25
C GLY A 166 -18.77 8.06 -33.14
N ASN A 167 -18.50 7.77 -34.41
CA ASN A 167 -19.54 7.31 -35.34
C ASN A 167 -20.09 5.93 -34.95
N GLY A 168 -21.40 5.73 -35.15
CA GLY A 168 -22.07 4.47 -34.86
C GLY A 168 -22.10 4.10 -33.37
N ASP A 169 -22.11 5.10 -32.49
CA ASP A 169 -22.08 4.96 -31.03
C ASP A 169 -20.89 4.14 -30.47
N ARG A 170 -19.80 4.04 -31.23
CA ARG A 170 -18.56 3.41 -30.77
C ARG A 170 -17.91 4.25 -29.67
N VAL A 171 -17.66 3.64 -28.50
CA VAL A 171 -16.87 4.23 -27.42
C VAL A 171 -15.39 4.28 -27.85
N LEU A 172 -14.81 5.49 -27.87
CA LEU A 172 -13.41 5.74 -28.23
C LEU A 172 -12.53 5.98 -27.01
N TRP A 173 -13.13 6.39 -25.89
CA TRP A 173 -12.47 6.64 -24.62
C TRP A 173 -13.49 6.52 -23.50
N GLU A 174 -13.06 6.06 -22.33
CA GLU A 174 -13.90 5.97 -21.14
C GLU A 174 -13.10 6.20 -19.86
N SER A 175 -13.75 6.80 -18.85
CA SER A 175 -13.12 7.10 -17.56
C SER A 175 -12.77 5.83 -16.77
N PHE A 176 -13.53 4.74 -16.96
CA PHE A 176 -13.35 3.51 -16.20
C PHE A 176 -12.00 2.82 -16.43
N HIS A 177 -11.33 3.07 -17.56
CA HIS A 177 -9.97 2.58 -17.84
C HIS A 177 -8.86 3.27 -17.03
N SER A 178 -9.18 4.36 -16.32
CA SER A 178 -8.22 5.12 -15.51
C SER A 178 -8.83 5.46 -14.15
N PRO A 179 -9.08 4.46 -13.28
CA PRO A 179 -9.69 4.70 -11.97
C PRO A 179 -8.80 5.59 -11.08
N THR A 180 -9.42 6.32 -10.15
CA THR A 180 -8.69 7.19 -9.21
C THR A 180 -8.61 6.57 -7.82
N SER A 181 -9.65 6.72 -7.01
CA SER A 181 -9.74 6.19 -5.65
C SER A 181 -10.90 5.20 -5.47
N THR A 182 -11.81 5.13 -6.44
CA THR A 182 -13.08 4.43 -6.33
C THR A 182 -13.28 3.49 -7.52
N LEU A 183 -13.87 2.32 -7.26
CA LEU A 183 -14.46 1.44 -8.26
C LEU A 183 -15.97 1.45 -8.11
N LEU A 184 -16.66 1.69 -9.21
CA LEU A 184 -18.12 1.60 -9.28
C LEU A 184 -18.56 0.17 -9.69
N PRO A 185 -19.81 -0.20 -9.42
CA PRO A 185 -20.35 -1.50 -9.82
C PRO A 185 -20.15 -1.79 -11.32
N GLY A 186 -19.63 -2.97 -11.62
CA GLY A 186 -19.33 -3.42 -12.98
C GLY A 186 -17.96 -2.95 -13.50
N GLN A 187 -17.25 -2.08 -12.77
CA GLN A 187 -15.89 -1.67 -13.11
C GLN A 187 -14.88 -2.75 -12.73
N THR A 188 -13.85 -2.89 -13.56
CA THR A 188 -12.76 -3.86 -13.36
C THR A 188 -11.44 -3.11 -13.22
N LEU A 189 -10.65 -3.51 -12.22
CA LEU A 189 -9.28 -3.06 -12.01
C LEU A 189 -8.34 -4.15 -12.54
N HIS A 190 -7.57 -3.81 -13.57
CA HIS A 190 -6.62 -4.72 -14.20
C HIS A 190 -5.20 -4.47 -13.68
N PHE A 191 -4.37 -5.50 -13.56
CA PHE A 191 -2.94 -5.27 -13.40
C PHE A 191 -2.36 -4.52 -14.62
N PRO A 192 -1.54 -3.45 -14.47
CA PRO A 192 -0.96 -2.90 -13.24
C PRO A 192 -1.65 -1.62 -12.72
N GLN A 193 -2.93 -1.41 -13.02
CA GLN A 193 -3.72 -0.30 -12.48
C GLN A 193 -3.82 -0.39 -10.95
N THR A 194 -4.05 0.77 -10.33
CA THR A 194 -4.11 0.92 -8.88
C THR A 194 -5.24 1.87 -8.50
N LEU A 195 -5.73 1.77 -7.26
CA LEU A 195 -6.54 2.83 -6.66
C LEU A 195 -5.67 3.59 -5.67
N ARG A 196 -5.66 4.91 -5.76
CA ARG A 196 -4.90 5.77 -4.87
C ARG A 196 -5.87 6.51 -3.97
N ALA A 197 -5.57 6.51 -2.67
CA ALA A 197 -6.35 7.27 -1.72
C ALA A 197 -6.37 8.76 -2.11
N PRO A 198 -7.49 9.48 -1.92
CA PRO A 198 -7.52 10.93 -2.06
C PRO A 198 -6.52 11.58 -1.09
N SER A 199 -5.84 12.63 -1.53
CA SER A 199 -5.00 13.45 -0.65
C SER A 199 -5.68 14.79 -0.35
N MET A 200 -5.65 15.20 0.92
CA MET A 200 -6.25 16.47 1.34
C MET A 200 -5.38 17.67 0.97
N ASN A 201 -4.04 17.51 0.95
CA ASN A 201 -3.08 18.63 0.83
C ASN A 201 -1.98 18.46 -0.22
N SER A 202 -1.84 17.26 -0.80
CA SER A 202 -0.78 16.98 -1.77
C SER A 202 -1.39 16.46 -3.07
N ILE A 203 -0.63 16.55 -4.17
CA ILE A 203 -1.01 15.95 -5.46
C ILE A 203 -0.98 14.40 -5.36
N SER A 204 -0.36 13.83 -4.31
CA SER A 204 -0.07 12.40 -4.26
C SER A 204 -0.21 11.83 -2.84
N SER A 205 -1.22 10.97 -2.62
CA SER A 205 -1.38 10.22 -1.37
C SER A 205 -0.36 9.09 -1.26
N TYR A 206 0.04 8.73 -0.05
CA TYR A 206 0.94 7.61 0.18
C TYR A 206 0.24 6.25 0.08
N TYR A 207 -1.07 6.18 0.18
CA TYR A 207 -1.78 4.90 0.20
C TYR A 207 -2.27 4.47 -1.17
N THR A 208 -1.98 3.22 -1.53
CA THR A 208 -2.38 2.61 -2.80
C THR A 208 -2.93 1.20 -2.58
N PHE A 209 -4.01 0.89 -3.29
CA PHE A 209 -4.51 -0.47 -3.46
C PHE A 209 -4.03 -0.99 -4.81
N VAL A 210 -3.37 -2.14 -4.80
CA VAL A 210 -2.68 -2.70 -5.95
C VAL A 210 -3.01 -4.18 -6.13
N ILE A 211 -2.98 -4.61 -7.40
CA ILE A 211 -2.80 -6.02 -7.74
C ILE A 211 -1.29 -6.23 -7.89
N GLN A 212 -0.69 -7.09 -7.06
CA GLN A 212 0.74 -7.36 -7.15
C GLN A 212 1.05 -8.33 -8.29
N ARG A 213 2.31 -8.34 -8.75
CA ARG A 213 2.78 -9.32 -9.75
C ARG A 213 2.66 -10.78 -9.26
N SER A 214 2.66 -11.00 -7.95
CA SER A 214 2.41 -12.31 -7.32
C SER A 214 0.97 -12.82 -7.53
N GLY A 215 0.06 -11.94 -7.95
CA GLY A 215 -1.37 -12.24 -8.10
C GLY A 215 -2.17 -12.05 -6.82
N GLU A 216 -1.63 -11.37 -5.81
CA GLU A 216 -2.37 -11.00 -4.59
C GLU A 216 -2.85 -9.54 -4.63
N LEU A 217 -3.95 -9.27 -3.94
CA LEU A 217 -4.38 -7.91 -3.66
C LEU A 217 -3.61 -7.40 -2.45
N ALA A 218 -3.20 -6.14 -2.47
CA ALA A 218 -2.44 -5.55 -1.38
C ALA A 218 -2.79 -4.07 -1.18
N LEU A 219 -2.69 -3.63 0.08
CA LEU A 219 -2.64 -2.22 0.45
C LEU A 219 -1.20 -1.86 0.79
N VAL A 220 -0.71 -0.83 0.11
CA VAL A 220 0.70 -0.43 0.12
C VAL A 220 0.80 1.04 0.49
N TRP A 221 1.75 1.36 1.36
CA TRP A 221 2.18 2.71 1.66
C TRP A 221 3.45 3.03 0.87
N GLU A 222 3.45 4.20 0.22
CA GLU A 222 4.35 4.61 -0.84
C GLU A 222 4.41 3.59 -1.98
N ASN A 223 5.34 2.65 -1.91
CA ASN A 223 5.51 1.53 -2.84
C ASN A 223 6.23 0.33 -2.19
N ASN A 224 6.45 0.36 -0.88
CA ASN A 224 7.45 -0.48 -0.22
C ASN A 224 6.95 -1.14 1.07
N VAL A 225 5.95 -0.56 1.74
CA VAL A 225 5.36 -1.11 2.96
C VAL A 225 3.99 -1.67 2.61
N THR A 226 3.90 -3.00 2.54
CA THR A 226 2.61 -3.70 2.46
C THR A 226 2.10 -3.94 3.88
N TYR A 227 0.94 -3.37 4.23
CA TYR A 227 0.32 -3.54 5.55
C TYR A 227 -0.93 -4.41 5.53
N TRP A 228 -1.45 -4.74 4.36
CA TRP A 228 -2.55 -5.69 4.19
C TRP A 228 -2.42 -6.43 2.86
N ARG A 229 -2.78 -7.72 2.84
CA ARG A 229 -2.81 -8.54 1.62
C ARG A 229 -3.76 -9.73 1.74
N THR A 230 -4.14 -10.33 0.62
CA THR A 230 -5.09 -11.46 0.59
C THR A 230 -4.45 -12.84 0.85
N HIS A 231 -3.14 -12.92 1.09
CA HIS A 231 -2.40 -14.15 1.43
C HIS A 231 -2.67 -15.32 0.46
N LEU A 232 -2.67 -15.04 -0.84
CA LEU A 232 -2.86 -16.06 -1.87
C LEU A 232 -1.55 -16.79 -2.18
N SER A 233 -1.67 -18.07 -2.53
CA SER A 233 -0.56 -18.83 -3.09
C SER A 233 -0.26 -18.31 -4.51
N PHE A 234 1.03 -18.15 -4.84
CA PHE A 234 1.47 -17.55 -6.10
C PHE A 234 0.75 -18.14 -7.31
N SER A 235 0.15 -17.27 -8.14
CA SER A 235 -0.44 -17.67 -9.42
C SER A 235 0.09 -16.74 -10.50
N SER A 236 0.84 -17.30 -11.45
CA SER A 236 1.38 -16.57 -12.59
C SER A 236 0.33 -16.46 -13.67
N ASN A 237 -0.52 -15.44 -13.60
CA ASN A 237 -1.42 -15.03 -14.69
C ASN A 237 -1.81 -13.55 -14.54
N ILE A 238 -2.33 -12.96 -15.61
CA ILE A 238 -3.01 -11.65 -15.55
C ILE A 238 -4.19 -11.80 -14.58
N MET A 239 -4.26 -10.89 -13.62
CA MET A 239 -5.32 -10.86 -12.62
C MET A 239 -6.17 -9.61 -12.82
N GLU A 240 -7.47 -9.77 -12.60
CA GLU A 240 -8.44 -8.68 -12.61
C GLU A 240 -9.28 -8.71 -11.35
N ALA A 241 -9.46 -7.54 -10.71
CA ALA A 241 -10.34 -7.38 -9.58
C ALA A 241 -11.62 -6.68 -10.05
N ARG A 242 -12.77 -7.30 -9.83
CA ARG A 242 -14.06 -6.79 -10.26
C ARG A 242 -14.95 -6.53 -9.05
N PHE A 243 -15.56 -5.34 -9.03
CA PHE A 243 -16.55 -4.97 -8.04
C PHE A 243 -17.96 -4.99 -8.64
N ASP A 244 -18.89 -5.68 -8.00
CA ASP A 244 -20.23 -5.95 -8.51
C ASP A 244 -21.33 -5.23 -7.73
N ALA A 245 -22.46 -5.01 -8.40
CA ALA A 245 -23.60 -4.27 -7.85
C ALA A 245 -24.25 -4.95 -6.64
N ASP A 246 -24.04 -6.24 -6.46
CA ASP A 246 -24.53 -7.02 -5.31
C ASP A 246 -23.63 -6.92 -4.07
N GLY A 247 -22.55 -6.13 -4.13
CA GLY A 247 -21.60 -5.97 -3.02
C GLY A 247 -20.47 -7.00 -3.00
N PHE A 248 -20.27 -7.74 -4.10
CA PHE A 248 -19.19 -8.69 -4.25
C PHE A 248 -17.92 -8.04 -4.82
N LEU A 249 -16.77 -8.30 -4.21
CA LEU A 249 -15.46 -8.00 -4.76
C LEU A 249 -14.73 -9.32 -5.02
N GLY A 250 -14.46 -9.61 -6.30
CA GLY A 250 -13.79 -10.84 -6.72
C GLY A 250 -12.48 -10.57 -7.43
N LEU A 251 -11.45 -11.33 -7.10
CA LEU A 251 -10.21 -11.43 -7.86
C LEU A 251 -10.29 -12.65 -8.77
N LYS A 252 -10.10 -12.43 -10.07
CA LYS A 252 -10.14 -13.46 -11.10
C LYS A 252 -8.78 -13.65 -11.75
N ASP A 253 -8.49 -14.88 -12.14
CA ASP A 253 -7.34 -15.23 -12.95
C ASP A 253 -7.62 -15.10 -14.46
N ALA A 254 -6.59 -15.36 -15.28
CA ALA A 254 -6.70 -15.33 -16.74
C ALA A 254 -7.70 -16.36 -17.33
N THR A 255 -8.15 -17.34 -16.55
CA THR A 255 -9.20 -18.29 -16.95
C THR A 255 -10.60 -17.83 -16.54
N ASN A 256 -10.74 -16.58 -16.04
CA ASN A 256 -11.96 -16.01 -15.51
C ASN A 256 -12.49 -16.77 -14.27
N ARG A 257 -11.62 -17.51 -13.57
CA ARG A 257 -11.94 -18.19 -12.33
C ARG A 257 -11.70 -17.25 -11.16
N THR A 258 -12.68 -17.12 -10.27
CA THR A 258 -12.50 -16.40 -9.00
C THR A 258 -11.55 -17.18 -8.08
N ILE A 259 -10.41 -16.57 -7.75
CA ILE A 259 -9.38 -17.13 -6.87
C ILE A 259 -9.42 -16.55 -5.46
N TRP A 260 -10.04 -15.39 -5.30
CA TRP A 260 -10.31 -14.77 -4.01
C TRP A 260 -11.56 -13.90 -4.11
N SER A 261 -12.29 -13.78 -3.01
CA SER A 261 -13.43 -12.88 -2.95
C SER A 261 -13.76 -12.43 -1.54
N THR A 262 -14.44 -11.31 -1.45
CA THR A 262 -15.12 -10.84 -0.25
C THR A 262 -16.49 -10.26 -0.63
N SER A 263 -17.38 -10.15 0.34
CA SER A 263 -18.72 -9.58 0.14
C SER A 263 -19.03 -8.60 1.26
N SER A 264 -19.85 -7.60 0.95
CA SER A 264 -20.40 -6.69 1.95
C SER A 264 -21.39 -7.39 2.90
N ASN A 265 -21.61 -6.81 4.08
CA ASN A 265 -22.56 -7.34 5.08
C ASN A 265 -24.02 -7.36 4.58
N ASP A 266 -24.34 -6.50 3.61
CA ASP A 266 -25.64 -6.36 2.94
C ASP A 266 -25.62 -7.00 1.53
N PHE A 267 -24.84 -8.06 1.36
CA PHE A 267 -24.69 -8.77 0.10
C PHE A 267 -26.04 -9.20 -0.48
N LYS A 268 -26.28 -8.88 -1.75
CA LYS A 268 -27.55 -9.14 -2.48
C LYS A 268 -28.81 -8.55 -1.83
N ASP A 269 -28.68 -7.59 -0.91
CA ASP A 269 -29.84 -6.85 -0.42
C ASP A 269 -30.42 -5.99 -1.57
N PRO A 270 -31.69 -6.24 -1.99
CA PRO A 270 -32.33 -5.55 -3.09
C PRO A 270 -32.74 -4.11 -2.74
N SER A 271 -32.80 -3.74 -1.46
CA SER A 271 -33.14 -2.38 -1.03
C SER A 271 -31.99 -1.39 -1.25
N VAL A 272 -30.76 -1.90 -1.38
CA VAL A 272 -29.56 -1.10 -1.58
C VAL A 272 -29.29 -0.96 -3.07
N THR A 273 -29.50 0.26 -3.58
CA THR A 273 -29.40 0.56 -5.01
C THR A 273 -28.04 1.12 -5.43
N LEU A 274 -27.28 1.71 -4.50
CA LEU A 274 -25.98 2.31 -4.78
C LEU A 274 -24.92 1.70 -3.85
N ARG A 275 -23.83 1.24 -4.46
CA ARG A 275 -22.65 0.72 -3.78
C ARG A 275 -21.39 1.23 -4.46
N HIS A 276 -20.29 1.35 -3.73
CA HIS A 276 -18.97 1.60 -4.31
C HIS A 276 -17.85 1.02 -3.44
N LEU A 277 -16.75 0.63 -4.07
CA LEU A 277 -15.51 0.27 -3.39
C LEU A 277 -14.56 1.47 -3.44
N ARG A 278 -13.99 1.88 -2.31
CA ARG A 278 -13.13 3.06 -2.25
C ARG A 278 -11.91 2.85 -1.37
N MET A 279 -10.78 3.34 -1.87
CA MET A 279 -9.57 3.57 -1.09
C MET A 279 -9.70 4.92 -0.40
N ASP A 280 -9.85 4.93 0.92
CA ASP A 280 -10.06 6.16 1.67
C ASP A 280 -8.75 6.86 2.04
N TYR A 281 -8.85 8.14 2.39
CA TYR A 281 -7.70 8.98 2.76
C TYR A 281 -6.92 8.44 3.97
N ASP A 282 -7.57 7.61 4.81
CA ASP A 282 -6.98 6.97 5.97
C ASP A 282 -6.22 5.67 5.65
N GLY A 283 -6.12 5.31 4.37
CA GLY A 283 -5.38 4.13 3.93
C GLY A 283 -6.16 2.82 4.01
N ASN A 284 -7.45 2.83 4.32
CA ASN A 284 -8.25 1.61 4.32
C ASN A 284 -9.07 1.48 3.03
N LEU A 285 -9.33 0.24 2.62
CA LEU A 285 -10.19 -0.07 1.49
C LEU A 285 -11.56 -0.50 2.01
N ARG A 286 -12.63 0.15 1.57
CA ARG A 286 -13.98 -0.06 2.10
C ARG A 286 -15.02 -0.23 1.00
N ILE A 287 -16.04 -1.05 1.28
CA ILE A 287 -17.28 -1.07 0.51
C ILE A 287 -18.30 -0.20 1.25
N TYR A 288 -18.88 0.73 0.50
CA TYR A 288 -19.94 1.62 0.98
C TYR A 288 -21.26 1.26 0.30
N SER A 289 -22.32 1.32 1.10
CA SER A 289 -23.71 1.17 0.65
C SER A 289 -24.50 2.41 1.03
N TRP A 290 -25.35 2.89 0.12
CA TRP A 290 -26.17 4.07 0.34
C TRP A 290 -27.43 3.73 1.16
N ASP A 291 -27.65 4.45 2.25
CA ASP A 291 -28.89 4.39 3.03
C ASP A 291 -29.83 5.52 2.59
N HIS A 292 -30.93 5.14 1.91
CA HIS A 292 -31.95 6.09 1.44
C HIS A 292 -32.76 6.74 2.56
N VAL A 293 -32.82 6.13 3.74
CA VAL A 293 -33.58 6.65 4.87
C VAL A 293 -32.75 7.72 5.58
N LEU A 294 -31.50 7.39 5.91
CA LEU A 294 -30.60 8.27 6.64
C LEU A 294 -29.84 9.26 5.73
N HIS A 295 -29.93 9.08 4.41
CA HIS A 295 -29.20 9.87 3.41
C HIS A 295 -27.69 9.89 3.69
N GLU A 296 -27.13 8.72 4.03
CA GLU A 296 -25.72 8.57 4.40
C GLU A 296 -25.09 7.34 3.75
N TRP A 297 -23.76 7.40 3.58
CA TRP A 297 -22.97 6.24 3.15
C TRP A 297 -22.57 5.39 4.35
N LYS A 298 -22.97 4.12 4.36
CA LYS A 298 -22.62 3.15 5.40
C LYS A 298 -21.48 2.26 4.95
N ILE A 299 -20.50 2.05 5.83
CA ILE A 299 -19.42 1.09 5.63
C ILE A 299 -19.99 -0.31 5.86
N THR A 300 -20.02 -1.13 4.81
CA THR A 300 -20.56 -2.51 4.87
C THR A 300 -19.47 -3.57 4.78
N TRP A 301 -18.24 -3.18 4.46
CA TRP A 301 -17.03 -3.99 4.59
C TRP A 301 -15.78 -3.10 4.62
N GLN A 302 -14.72 -3.56 5.29
CA GLN A 302 -13.41 -2.92 5.25
C GLN A 302 -12.29 -3.97 5.26
N ALA A 303 -11.19 -3.69 4.57
CA ALA A 303 -10.05 -4.58 4.47
C ALA A 303 -9.34 -4.76 5.83
N VAL A 304 -9.12 -3.66 6.55
CA VAL A 304 -8.42 -3.66 7.84
C VAL A 304 -9.41 -3.34 8.95
N GLY A 305 -9.67 -4.29 9.86
CA GLY A 305 -10.62 -4.14 10.96
C GLY A 305 -10.18 -3.12 12.02
N ASN A 306 -8.93 -3.22 12.47
CA ASN A 306 -8.33 -2.29 13.40
C ASN A 306 -7.52 -1.25 12.62
N GLN A 307 -8.00 0.01 12.60
CA GLN A 307 -7.34 1.08 11.84
C GLN A 307 -5.88 1.32 12.27
N CYS A 308 -5.49 0.95 13.50
CA CYS A 308 -4.09 1.04 13.93
C CYS A 308 -3.14 0.08 13.20
N ASP A 309 -3.67 -0.94 12.52
CA ASP A 309 -2.88 -1.86 11.68
C ASP A 309 -2.62 -1.27 10.28
N VAL A 310 -3.34 -0.20 9.89
CA VAL A 310 -2.99 0.59 8.71
C VAL A 310 -1.74 1.41 9.01
N PHE A 311 -0.70 1.20 8.21
CA PHE A 311 0.59 1.84 8.40
C PHE A 311 0.47 3.36 8.39
N GLY A 312 1.10 4.06 9.33
CA GLY A 312 1.12 5.53 9.35
C GLY A 312 -0.16 6.21 9.87
N SER A 313 -1.12 5.46 10.43
CA SER A 313 -2.42 5.99 10.91
C SER A 313 -2.37 7.07 12.00
N CYS A 314 -1.22 7.27 12.66
CA CYS A 314 -1.06 8.33 13.67
C CYS A 314 0.10 9.29 13.37
N GLY A 315 0.68 9.22 12.17
CA GLY A 315 1.83 10.02 11.79
C GLY A 315 3.11 9.71 12.57
N LEU A 316 4.15 10.52 12.34
CA LEU A 316 5.47 10.36 12.96
C LEU A 316 5.42 10.67 14.46
N TYR A 317 6.13 9.86 15.26
CA TYR A 317 6.22 9.98 16.73
C TYR A 317 4.89 9.85 17.48
N GLY A 318 3.81 9.45 16.79
CA GLY A 318 2.53 9.08 17.37
C GLY A 318 2.46 7.57 17.59
N PHE A 319 1.70 7.15 18.59
CA PHE A 319 1.31 5.75 18.74
C PHE A 319 -0.21 5.63 18.61
N CYS A 320 -0.66 4.54 17.98
CA CYS A 320 -2.07 4.27 17.74
C CYS A 320 -2.60 3.27 18.77
N ARG A 321 -3.74 3.61 19.38
CA ARG A 321 -4.49 2.71 20.25
C ARG A 321 -5.90 2.55 19.72
N PHE A 322 -6.33 1.32 19.47
CA PHE A 322 -7.68 1.05 19.01
C PHE A 322 -8.63 0.85 20.19
N LYS A 323 -9.73 1.61 20.22
CA LYS A 323 -10.83 1.45 21.18
C LYS A 323 -12.11 1.07 20.42
N SER A 324 -13.16 0.69 21.13
CA SER A 324 -14.48 0.44 20.54
C SER A 324 -15.05 1.63 19.76
N THR A 325 -14.60 2.85 20.07
CA THR A 325 -14.99 4.09 19.39
C THR A 325 -14.12 4.43 18.17
N GLY A 326 -13.09 3.63 17.86
CA GLY A 326 -12.15 3.87 16.77
C GLY A 326 -10.69 4.06 17.21
N PRO A 327 -9.79 4.42 16.28
CA PRO A 327 -8.38 4.67 16.57
C PRO A 327 -8.21 5.96 17.39
N VAL A 328 -7.31 5.91 18.36
CA VAL A 328 -6.87 7.05 19.17
C VAL A 328 -5.38 7.22 18.97
N CYS A 329 -4.97 8.41 18.52
CA CYS A 329 -3.58 8.77 18.37
C CYS A 329 -3.13 9.59 19.57
N ASP A 330 -2.05 9.14 20.20
CA ASP A 330 -1.39 9.82 21.31
C ASP A 330 0.09 10.05 20.93
N CYS A 331 0.73 11.10 21.47
CA CYS A 331 2.17 11.28 21.31
C CYS A 331 2.95 10.44 22.32
N LEU A 332 4.14 9.97 21.91
CA LEU A 332 5.08 9.28 22.81
C LEU A 332 5.52 10.15 24.00
N TYR A 333 5.36 11.47 23.92
CA TYR A 333 5.66 12.43 24.99
C TYR A 333 4.57 13.49 25.18
N GLN A 334 4.13 13.65 26.43
CA GLN A 334 2.95 14.45 26.80
C GLN A 334 3.20 15.96 27.00
N ASP A 335 4.43 16.40 27.25
CA ASP A 335 4.74 17.83 27.49
C ASP A 335 4.70 18.69 26.19
N SER A 336 4.21 18.10 25.09
CA SER A 336 3.82 18.81 23.87
C SER A 336 2.45 19.49 24.00
N SER A 337 1.75 19.35 25.15
CA SER A 337 0.51 20.06 25.45
C SER A 337 0.77 21.48 25.96
N ASN A 338 0.94 22.42 25.03
CA ASN A 338 0.35 23.75 25.19
C ASN A 338 0.13 24.41 23.81
N TRP A 339 -0.66 23.73 22.99
CA TRP A 339 -1.62 24.41 22.13
C TRP A 339 -2.84 23.53 21.95
N GLY A 340 -3.93 23.92 22.62
CA GLY A 340 -5.32 23.59 22.31
C GLY A 340 -5.63 22.13 22.01
N ALA A 341 -6.43 21.52 22.88
CA ALA A 341 -7.48 20.61 22.42
C ALA A 341 -8.41 21.40 21.47
N SER A 342 -7.97 21.59 20.23
CA SER A 342 -8.65 22.34 19.19
C SER A 342 -8.45 21.57 17.89
N SER A 343 -9.51 20.85 17.52
CA SER A 343 -9.81 20.34 16.19
C SER A 343 -8.74 19.46 15.54
N VAL A 344 -9.11 18.19 15.34
CA VAL A 344 -8.62 17.36 14.24
C VAL A 344 -8.70 18.20 12.95
N THR A 345 -7.57 18.75 12.52
CA THR A 345 -7.42 19.27 11.16
C THR A 345 -6.88 18.11 10.32
N MET A 346 -7.72 17.66 9.39
CA MET A 346 -7.60 16.41 8.62
C MET A 346 -6.49 16.45 7.55
N ASP A 347 -5.34 17.04 7.82
CA ASP A 347 -4.29 17.23 6.79
C ASP A 347 -3.27 16.10 6.72
N SER A 348 -3.34 15.17 7.66
CA SER A 348 -2.70 13.86 7.72
C SER A 348 -3.22 13.29 9.04
N GLY A 349 -3.95 12.18 9.03
CA GLY A 349 -4.48 11.59 10.25
C GLY A 349 -3.37 11.24 11.24
N GLY A 350 -3.00 12.18 12.10
CA GLY A 350 -1.94 12.02 13.07
C GLY A 350 -1.73 13.32 13.83
N LEU A 351 -1.59 13.21 15.15
CA LEU A 351 -1.02 14.31 15.93
C LEU A 351 0.32 14.71 15.29
N LYS A 352 0.59 16.01 15.14
CA LYS A 352 1.94 16.51 14.84
C LYS A 352 2.82 16.35 16.09
N CYS A 353 3.12 15.10 16.44
CA CYS A 353 4.01 14.77 17.53
C CYS A 353 5.42 15.25 17.18
N LYS A 354 6.08 15.88 18.14
CA LYS A 354 7.45 16.36 17.98
C LYS A 354 8.42 15.38 18.63
N LYS A 355 9.61 15.24 18.02
CA LYS A 355 10.76 14.60 18.67
C LYS A 355 11.06 15.34 19.97
N MET A 356 11.24 14.61 21.07
CA MET A 356 11.50 15.21 22.38
C MET A 356 12.79 16.03 22.39
N VAL A 357 13.90 15.41 21.97
CA VAL A 357 15.25 16.00 21.97
C VAL A 357 16.06 15.33 20.86
N ASP A 358 17.03 16.03 20.27
CA ASP A 358 18.01 15.42 19.38
C ASP A 358 19.15 14.77 20.17
N LEU A 359 19.29 13.45 20.06
CA LEU A 359 20.26 12.64 20.81
C LEU A 359 21.71 12.87 20.36
N SER A 360 21.92 13.47 19.18
CA SER A 360 23.23 13.82 18.63
C SER A 360 24.09 14.68 19.58
N ASN A 361 23.44 15.49 20.42
CA ASN A 361 24.08 16.41 21.37
C ASN A 361 24.08 15.91 22.84
N CYS A 362 23.58 14.71 23.10
CA CYS A 362 23.51 14.16 24.45
C CYS A 362 24.83 13.49 24.87
N LYS A 363 25.52 14.06 25.87
CA LYS A 363 26.70 13.47 26.53
C LYS A 363 26.36 12.53 27.70
N MET A 364 25.07 12.23 27.93
CA MET A 364 24.56 11.48 29.09
C MET A 364 24.07 10.09 28.69
N ASN A 365 24.02 9.17 29.66
CA ASN A 365 23.44 7.84 29.50
C ASN A 365 21.98 7.93 29.02
N THR A 366 21.71 7.39 27.83
CA THR A 366 20.36 7.26 27.29
C THR A 366 19.56 6.25 28.11
N SER A 367 18.26 6.48 28.27
CA SER A 367 17.35 5.51 28.90
C SER A 367 16.23 5.16 27.94
N MET A 368 15.90 3.88 27.85
CA MET A 368 14.81 3.40 27.01
C MET A 368 13.58 3.15 27.84
N VAL A 369 12.43 3.64 27.38
CA VAL A 369 11.12 3.38 27.97
C VAL A 369 10.55 2.10 27.37
N ASP A 370 10.24 1.13 28.22
CA ASP A 370 9.69 -0.14 27.77
C ASP A 370 8.18 0.02 27.48
N MET A 371 7.80 -0.12 26.21
CA MET A 371 6.40 -0.11 25.77
C MET A 371 5.90 -1.56 25.60
N LYS A 372 4.95 -1.96 26.45
CA LYS A 372 4.34 -3.30 26.40
C LYS A 372 3.16 -3.32 25.43
N GLN A 373 2.93 -4.46 24.78
CA GLN A 373 1.80 -4.69 23.87
C GLN A 373 1.74 -3.69 22.69
N SER A 374 2.88 -3.15 22.29
CA SER A 374 3.01 -2.26 21.14
C SER A 374 3.79 -2.93 20.02
N VAL A 375 3.30 -2.78 18.79
CA VAL A 375 4.04 -3.14 17.58
C VAL A 375 4.71 -1.88 17.06
N LEU A 376 6.03 -1.89 16.98
CA LEU A 376 6.77 -0.78 16.39
C LEU A 376 6.72 -0.89 14.86
N TYR A 377 5.73 -0.23 14.26
CA TYR A 377 5.67 0.01 12.83
C TYR A 377 6.64 1.12 12.45
N GLY A 378 7.86 0.76 12.02
CA GLY A 378 8.66 1.64 11.16
C GLY A 378 9.74 2.50 11.84
N LEU A 379 10.98 2.11 11.57
CA LEU A 379 11.97 3.02 10.98
C LEU A 379 12.20 2.50 9.56
N TYR A 380 11.32 2.85 8.62
CA TYR A 380 11.40 2.43 7.21
C TYR A 380 11.90 3.58 6.33
N PRO A 381 12.80 3.33 5.36
CA PRO A 381 13.43 2.05 5.06
C PRO A 381 14.43 1.61 6.14
N PRO A 382 14.50 0.32 6.50
CA PRO A 382 15.50 -0.20 7.41
C PRO A 382 16.84 -0.19 6.68
N GLN A 383 17.54 0.94 6.76
CA GLN A 383 18.95 0.97 6.41
C GLN A 383 19.67 0.52 7.69
N ASP A 384 20.23 -0.69 7.65
CA ASP A 384 20.99 -1.36 8.72
C ASP A 384 20.19 -2.12 9.81
N VAL A 385 19.69 -3.31 9.45
CA VAL A 385 19.16 -4.30 10.40
C VAL A 385 20.30 -5.06 11.09
N ALA A 386 20.63 -4.67 12.34
CA ALA A 386 21.43 -5.50 13.24
C ALA A 386 20.50 -6.43 14.06
N MET A 387 20.24 -7.65 13.55
CA MET A 387 19.50 -8.66 14.30
C MET A 387 20.30 -9.16 15.50
N MET A 388 19.82 -8.88 16.71
CA MET A 388 20.33 -9.47 17.95
C MET A 388 19.38 -10.55 18.47
N LEU A 389 19.95 -11.66 18.96
CA LEU A 389 19.21 -12.84 19.43
C LEU A 389 18.54 -12.62 20.80
N ASN A 390 19.00 -11.63 21.57
CA ASN A 390 18.51 -11.33 22.91
C ASN A 390 18.04 -9.88 23.02
N GLU A 391 16.93 -9.68 23.75
CA GLU A 391 16.35 -8.36 24.06
C GLU A 391 17.34 -7.47 24.83
N LYS A 392 18.07 -8.05 25.80
CA LYS A 392 19.04 -7.31 26.61
C LYS A 392 20.18 -6.74 25.78
N ASP A 393 20.70 -7.54 24.85
CA ASP A 393 21.81 -7.13 23.99
C ASP A 393 21.36 -6.08 22.98
N CYS A 394 20.13 -6.20 22.46
CA CYS A 394 19.56 -5.18 21.60
C CYS A 394 19.36 -3.85 22.34
N LYS A 395 18.84 -3.89 23.56
CA LYS A 395 18.67 -2.70 24.40
C LYS A 395 20.03 -2.04 24.63
N GLY A 396 21.06 -2.82 24.98
CA GLY A 396 22.42 -2.33 25.14
C GLY A 396 23.01 -1.70 23.87
N TYR A 397 22.83 -2.33 22.71
CA TYR A 397 23.29 -1.80 21.43
C TYR A 397 22.62 -0.47 21.09
N CYS A 398 21.28 -0.40 21.20
CA CYS A 398 20.54 0.82 20.92
C CYS A 398 20.91 1.95 21.87
N SER A 399 21.11 1.65 23.16
CA SER A 399 21.54 2.66 24.15
C SER A 399 22.94 3.23 23.86
N ASN A 400 23.83 2.45 23.23
CA ASN A 400 25.19 2.85 22.91
C ASN A 400 25.32 3.59 21.56
N ASP A 401 24.26 3.58 20.74
CA ASP A 401 24.23 4.28 19.46
C ASP A 401 23.27 5.48 19.55
N PRO A 402 23.79 6.73 19.54
CA PRO A 402 22.96 7.93 19.67
C PRO A 402 21.98 8.12 18.51
N THR A 403 22.14 7.36 17.43
CA THR A 403 21.24 7.36 16.29
C THR A 403 20.08 6.38 16.42
N CYS A 404 20.17 5.41 17.35
CA CYS A 404 19.10 4.48 17.63
C CYS A 404 18.03 5.12 18.52
N ILE A 405 16.81 5.25 17.98
CA ILE A 405 15.69 5.88 18.70
C ILE A 405 14.73 4.87 19.34
N ALA A 406 14.73 3.62 18.88
CA ALA A 406 13.85 2.57 19.36
C ALA A 406 14.40 1.18 19.02
N ALA A 407 14.05 0.20 19.84
CA ALA A 407 14.28 -1.23 19.58
C ALA A 407 12.97 -1.99 19.78
N THR A 408 12.75 -3.04 18.98
CA THR A 408 11.53 -3.87 19.06
C THR A 408 11.85 -5.32 18.75
N SER A 409 11.21 -6.27 19.43
CA SER A 409 11.31 -7.69 19.09
C SER A 409 10.27 -8.07 18.03
N LYS A 410 10.71 -8.18 16.77
CA LYS A 410 9.89 -8.73 15.69
C LYS A 410 9.71 -10.24 15.91
N ASN A 411 8.45 -10.69 16.01
CA ASN A 411 8.03 -12.10 16.14
C ASN A 411 7.04 -12.48 15.00
N ASP A 412 7.10 -11.83 13.84
CA ASP A 412 6.07 -11.91 12.79
C ASP A 412 6.37 -12.92 11.66
N GLY A 413 7.47 -13.67 11.75
CA GLY A 413 7.84 -14.65 10.73
C GLY A 413 8.27 -14.07 9.38
N SER A 414 8.53 -12.75 9.25
CA SER A 414 8.93 -12.16 7.96
C SER A 414 10.29 -12.66 7.43
N ASP A 415 11.15 -13.12 8.34
CA ASP A 415 12.47 -13.71 8.03
C ASP A 415 12.46 -15.24 8.10
N GLN A 416 11.26 -15.83 8.21
CA GLN A 416 11.03 -17.26 8.24
C GLN A 416 11.02 -17.79 6.80
N LEU A 417 12.10 -18.45 6.39
CA LEU A 417 12.23 -19.10 5.08
C LEU A 417 11.52 -20.48 5.03
N GLY A 418 10.92 -20.90 6.15
CA GLY A 418 10.18 -22.15 6.33
C GLY A 418 9.85 -22.40 7.81
N PRO A 419 9.04 -23.41 8.16
CA PRO A 419 8.47 -23.59 9.50
C PRO A 419 9.50 -23.61 10.65
N THR A 420 10.75 -23.95 10.37
CA THR A 420 11.84 -23.97 11.36
C THR A 420 13.11 -23.23 10.89
N ILE A 421 13.03 -22.37 9.87
CA ILE A 421 14.22 -21.80 9.22
C ILE A 421 14.12 -20.28 9.17
N TYR A 422 15.19 -19.60 9.58
CA TYR A 422 15.26 -18.15 9.70
C TYR A 422 16.52 -17.61 9.02
N LYS A 423 16.44 -16.45 8.39
CA LYS A 423 17.62 -15.71 7.88
C LYS A 423 18.07 -14.70 8.92
N GLY A 424 19.38 -14.59 9.14
CA GLY A 424 19.98 -13.62 10.08
C GLY A 424 21.24 -12.96 9.51
N VAL A 425 21.77 -11.96 10.23
CA VAL A 425 23.00 -11.25 9.88
C VAL A 425 23.88 -11.10 11.15
N LEU A 426 25.15 -11.48 11.06
CA LEU A 426 26.13 -11.34 12.15
C LEU A 426 26.53 -9.87 12.35
N PRO A 427 27.09 -9.49 13.52
CA PRO A 427 27.55 -8.11 13.79
C PRO A 427 28.55 -7.54 12.76
N ASN A 428 29.28 -8.41 12.07
CA ASN A 428 30.20 -8.05 11.00
C ASN A 428 29.54 -7.99 9.60
N LYS A 429 28.21 -7.84 9.55
CA LYS A 429 27.37 -7.77 8.33
C LYS A 429 27.37 -9.03 7.45
N ARG A 430 27.84 -10.18 7.95
CA ARG A 430 27.77 -11.46 7.19
C ARG A 430 26.43 -12.17 7.40
N PRO A 431 25.69 -12.53 6.34
CA PRO A 431 24.41 -13.24 6.46
C PRO A 431 24.60 -14.71 6.87
N PHE A 432 23.62 -15.27 7.59
CA PHE A 432 23.56 -16.67 8.01
C PHE A 432 22.13 -17.22 7.98
N ILE A 433 21.99 -18.54 8.08
CA ILE A 433 20.71 -19.24 8.21
C ILE A 433 20.64 -19.92 9.58
N ALA A 434 19.59 -19.67 10.35
CA ALA A 434 19.31 -20.35 11.60
C ALA A 434 18.21 -21.41 11.40
N LYS A 435 18.50 -22.68 11.68
CA LYS A 435 17.50 -23.75 11.76
C LYS A 435 17.13 -24.00 13.21
N LYS A 436 15.85 -23.87 13.57
CA LYS A 436 15.30 -24.30 14.86
C LYS A 436 15.27 -25.83 14.93
N VAL A 437 15.76 -26.38 16.04
CA VAL A 437 15.71 -27.81 16.35
C VAL A 437 14.52 -28.05 17.29
N ASN A 438 13.55 -28.86 16.85
CA ASN A 438 12.29 -29.08 17.58
C ASN A 438 12.36 -30.17 18.66
N ASP A 439 13.47 -30.90 18.77
CA ASP A 439 13.61 -31.96 19.76
C ASP A 439 14.06 -31.39 21.12
N ALA A 440 13.12 -31.31 22.06
CA ALA A 440 13.33 -30.84 23.43
C ALA A 440 14.03 -31.88 24.34
N SER A 441 14.12 -33.15 23.91
CA SER A 441 14.63 -34.26 24.72
C SER A 441 16.15 -34.39 24.74
N VAL A 442 16.87 -33.68 23.85
CA VAL A 442 18.33 -33.76 23.75
C VAL A 442 19.00 -33.03 24.93
N ASN A 443 19.85 -33.72 25.68
CA ASN A 443 20.70 -33.16 26.74
C ASN A 443 21.77 -32.23 26.12
N GLU A 444 22.16 -31.15 26.80
CA GLU A 444 23.16 -30.19 26.32
C GLU A 444 24.47 -30.85 25.88
N LYS A 445 24.92 -31.86 26.64
CA LYS A 445 26.14 -32.61 26.35
C LYS A 445 26.07 -33.33 25.00
N ASP A 446 24.94 -33.98 24.73
CA ASP A 446 24.71 -34.73 23.49
C ASP A 446 24.48 -33.79 22.32
N PHE A 447 23.80 -32.66 22.56
CA PHE A 447 23.63 -31.59 21.57
C PHE A 447 24.97 -31.00 21.15
N ARG A 448 25.81 -30.60 22.11
CA ARG A 448 27.14 -30.02 21.83
C ARG A 448 28.05 -31.02 21.14
N MET A 449 28.05 -32.28 21.55
CA MET A 449 28.83 -33.34 20.89
C MET A 449 28.42 -33.49 19.43
N THR A 450 27.11 -33.59 19.17
CA THR A 450 26.56 -33.71 17.82
C THR A 450 26.94 -32.49 16.98
N VAL A 451 26.77 -31.28 17.50
CA VAL A 451 27.11 -30.05 16.78
C VAL A 451 28.61 -29.91 16.50
N SER A 452 29.48 -30.28 17.45
CA SER A 452 30.93 -30.29 17.22
C SER A 452 31.34 -31.27 16.14
N MET A 453 30.67 -32.42 16.03
CA MET A 453 30.87 -33.36 14.92
C MET A 453 30.34 -32.79 13.60
N LEU A 454 29.12 -32.24 13.59
CA LEU A 454 28.52 -31.62 12.40
C LEU A 454 29.37 -30.46 11.85
N GLY A 455 29.92 -29.64 12.75
CA GLY A 455 30.78 -28.51 12.40
C GLY A 455 32.16 -28.93 11.88
N GLY A 456 32.62 -30.15 12.17
CA GLY A 456 33.88 -30.70 11.67
C GLY A 456 33.79 -31.32 10.26
N MET A 457 32.58 -31.45 9.70
CA MET A 457 32.40 -32.00 8.37
C MET A 457 32.57 -30.92 7.30
N HIS A 458 33.47 -31.16 6.36
CA HIS A 458 33.76 -30.25 5.28
C HIS A 458 33.75 -31.01 3.95
N HIS A 459 32.74 -30.71 3.13
CA HIS A 459 32.63 -31.27 1.79
C HIS A 459 32.15 -30.19 0.82
N ARG A 460 32.63 -30.23 -0.42
CA ARG A 460 32.29 -29.25 -1.46
C ARG A 460 30.77 -29.14 -1.72
N ASN A 461 30.05 -30.24 -1.47
CA ASN A 461 28.59 -30.35 -1.61
C ASN A 461 27.84 -30.38 -0.27
N LEU A 462 28.44 -29.88 0.81
CA LEU A 462 27.79 -29.62 2.10
C LEU A 462 27.83 -28.15 2.44
N VAL A 463 26.81 -27.70 3.19
CA VAL A 463 26.73 -26.33 3.68
C VAL A 463 27.39 -26.25 5.04
N SER A 464 28.29 -25.29 5.21
CA SER A 464 29.08 -25.15 6.43
C SER A 464 28.19 -24.76 7.62
N LEU A 465 28.30 -25.53 8.70
CA LEU A 465 27.74 -25.17 10.00
C LEU A 465 28.73 -24.25 10.73
N ASN A 466 28.37 -22.98 10.85
CA ASN A 466 29.23 -21.94 11.40
C ASN A 466 29.07 -21.79 12.93
N GLY A 467 28.01 -22.33 13.51
CA GLY A 467 27.79 -22.26 14.95
C GLY A 467 26.44 -22.81 15.40
N PHE A 468 26.12 -22.59 16.67
CA PHE A 468 24.85 -23.00 17.28
C PHE A 468 24.44 -22.07 18.42
N CYS A 469 23.16 -22.13 18.78
CA CYS A 469 22.61 -21.57 20.01
C CYS A 469 21.92 -22.68 20.80
N PHE A 470 22.20 -22.74 22.11
CA PHE A 470 21.56 -23.67 23.04
C PHE A 470 21.06 -22.90 24.26
N GLU A 471 19.76 -22.62 24.29
CA GLU A 471 19.03 -22.02 25.42
C GLU A 471 17.82 -22.88 25.77
N ALA A 472 17.30 -22.75 27.00
CA ALA A 472 16.31 -23.65 27.58
C ALA A 472 15.08 -23.94 26.68
N SER A 473 14.59 -22.95 25.93
CA SER A 473 13.45 -23.08 25.01
C SER A 473 13.82 -22.89 23.53
N HIS A 474 15.10 -22.65 23.22
CA HIS A 474 15.56 -22.22 21.89
C HIS A 474 16.86 -22.92 21.51
N ARG A 475 16.78 -23.82 20.52
CA ARG A 475 17.92 -24.57 20.00
C ARG A 475 18.06 -24.28 18.52
N PHE A 476 19.19 -23.72 18.12
CA PHE A 476 19.43 -23.33 16.73
C PHE A 476 20.77 -23.84 16.21
N LEU A 477 20.77 -24.22 14.94
CA LEU A 477 21.97 -24.49 14.15
C LEU A 477 22.18 -23.34 13.16
N LEU A 478 23.38 -22.78 13.12
CA LEU A 478 23.72 -21.60 12.31
C LEU A 478 24.56 -22.02 11.10
N TYR A 479 23.95 -22.03 9.92
CA TYR A 479 24.59 -22.35 8.64
C TYR A 479 25.02 -21.10 7.90
N GLU A 480 26.00 -21.24 7.00
CA GLU A 480 26.29 -20.20 6.01
C GLU A 480 25.08 -19.92 5.11
N TYR A 481 24.94 -18.65 4.72
CA TYR A 481 23.89 -18.22 3.80
C TYR A 481 24.27 -18.56 2.35
N VAL A 482 23.36 -19.18 1.59
CA VAL A 482 23.54 -19.37 0.14
C VAL A 482 22.57 -18.50 -0.65
N PRO A 483 23.08 -17.66 -1.55
CA PRO A 483 22.31 -16.57 -2.15
C PRO A 483 21.29 -17.00 -3.21
N ASN A 484 21.45 -18.15 -3.86
CA ASN A 484 20.58 -18.51 -5.01
C ASN A 484 19.33 -19.31 -4.62
N GLY A 485 19.05 -19.45 -3.33
CA GLY A 485 17.86 -20.14 -2.84
C GLY A 485 17.95 -21.67 -2.90
N SER A 486 16.80 -22.31 -2.83
CA SER A 486 16.66 -23.75 -2.68
C SER A 486 16.48 -24.48 -4.02
N LEU A 487 16.90 -25.74 -4.08
CA LEU A 487 16.87 -26.56 -5.29
C LEU A 487 15.44 -26.83 -5.79
N ASP A 488 14.46 -26.94 -4.90
CA ASP A 488 13.04 -27.05 -5.25
C ASP A 488 12.56 -25.86 -6.08
N ASN A 489 12.91 -24.62 -5.68
CA ASN A 489 12.61 -23.41 -6.45
C ASN A 489 13.25 -23.43 -7.83
N TRP A 490 14.43 -24.05 -7.98
CA TRP A 490 15.10 -24.16 -9.27
C TRP A 490 14.53 -25.29 -10.14
N LEU A 491 14.16 -26.43 -9.54
CA LEU A 491 13.62 -27.60 -10.24
C LEU A 491 12.20 -27.37 -10.74
N PHE A 492 11.38 -26.60 -10.01
CA PHE A 492 9.94 -26.46 -10.25
C PHE A 492 9.49 -25.08 -10.79
N ASN A 493 10.40 -24.11 -10.98
CA ASN A 493 10.07 -22.81 -11.57
C ASN A 493 10.17 -22.82 -13.12
N MET A 494 9.03 -22.70 -13.80
CA MET A 494 8.86 -22.86 -15.25
C MET A 494 9.47 -21.74 -16.12
N GLN A 495 9.88 -20.60 -15.55
CA GLN A 495 10.49 -19.52 -16.35
C GLN A 495 11.96 -19.80 -16.76
N GLN A 496 12.67 -20.68 -16.05
CA GLN A 496 14.04 -21.08 -16.43
C GLN A 496 14.11 -22.31 -17.34
N VAL A 497 12.99 -23.02 -17.51
CA VAL A 497 12.93 -24.28 -18.26
C VAL A 497 12.87 -24.07 -19.78
N GLN A 498 12.63 -22.85 -20.26
CA GLN A 498 12.62 -22.55 -21.70
C GLN A 498 14.01 -22.43 -22.37
N ASN A 499 15.11 -22.58 -21.62
CA ASN A 499 16.44 -22.71 -22.22
C ASN A 499 16.87 -24.19 -22.30
N ASP A 500 16.89 -24.69 -23.53
CA ASP A 500 17.05 -26.07 -23.99
C ASP A 500 18.45 -26.69 -23.72
N GLY A 501 18.91 -26.74 -22.46
CA GLY A 501 20.28 -27.17 -22.13
C GLY A 501 20.51 -27.80 -20.75
N ASN A 502 19.50 -28.46 -20.16
CA ASN A 502 19.45 -28.66 -18.70
C ASN A 502 19.63 -30.10 -18.17
N TRP A 503 19.77 -31.12 -19.02
CA TRP A 503 19.95 -32.51 -18.53
C TRP A 503 21.31 -32.78 -17.90
N GLN A 504 22.39 -32.26 -18.50
CA GLN A 504 23.72 -32.36 -17.91
C GLN A 504 23.77 -31.69 -16.53
N GLN A 505 23.11 -30.53 -16.39
CA GLN A 505 23.05 -29.82 -15.10
C GLN A 505 22.28 -30.63 -14.05
N ARG A 506 21.16 -31.26 -14.41
CA ARG A 506 20.40 -32.14 -13.51
C ARG A 506 21.22 -33.37 -13.09
N PHE A 507 21.99 -33.93 -14.01
CA PHE A 507 22.90 -35.03 -13.72
C PHE A 507 24.03 -34.60 -12.78
N ASP A 508 24.65 -33.44 -13.00
CA ASP A 508 25.70 -32.89 -12.15
C ASP A 508 25.18 -32.61 -10.72
N ILE A 509 23.94 -32.11 -10.61
CA ILE A 509 23.22 -31.93 -9.34
C ILE A 509 23.06 -33.27 -8.63
N ALA A 510 22.50 -34.27 -9.31
CA ALA A 510 22.28 -35.61 -8.74
C ALA A 510 23.59 -36.26 -8.30
N LEU A 511 24.65 -36.11 -9.09
CA LEU A 511 25.99 -36.58 -8.77
C LEU A 511 26.60 -35.86 -7.56
N GLY A 512 26.42 -34.53 -7.46
CA GLY A 512 26.86 -33.74 -6.32
C GLY A 512 26.16 -34.14 -5.01
N VAL A 513 24.84 -34.39 -5.07
CA VAL A 513 24.06 -34.92 -3.94
C VAL A 513 24.54 -36.32 -3.57
N ALA A 514 24.72 -37.21 -4.54
CA ALA A 514 25.20 -38.57 -4.29
C ALA A 514 26.60 -38.59 -3.63
N ARG A 515 27.51 -37.70 -4.06
CA ARG A 515 28.83 -37.53 -3.42
C ARG A 515 28.74 -37.03 -1.99
N ALA A 516 27.89 -36.04 -1.73
CA ALA A 516 27.67 -35.52 -0.38
C ALA A 516 27.09 -36.61 0.55
N LEU A 517 26.11 -37.37 0.07
CA LEU A 517 25.51 -38.48 0.82
C LEU A 517 26.52 -39.62 1.06
N ALA A 518 27.34 -39.96 0.07
CA ALA A 518 28.40 -40.95 0.23
C ALA A 518 29.44 -40.51 1.27
N TYR A 519 29.84 -39.24 1.26
CA TYR A 519 30.72 -38.66 2.27
C TYR A 519 30.09 -38.71 3.67
N LEU A 520 28.83 -38.29 3.81
CA LEU A 520 28.09 -38.37 5.07
C LEU A 520 27.97 -39.82 5.57
N HIS A 521 27.73 -40.79 4.69
CA HIS A 521 27.67 -42.21 5.04
C HIS A 521 29.04 -42.78 5.45
N SER A 522 30.14 -42.41 4.77
CA SER A 522 31.49 -42.84 5.15
C SER A 522 31.94 -42.26 6.50
N GLU A 523 31.52 -41.02 6.81
CA GLU A 523 31.75 -40.44 8.12
C GLU A 523 30.76 -41.00 9.18
N CYS A 524 29.54 -41.47 8.79
CA CYS A 524 28.60 -42.17 9.69
C CYS A 524 29.12 -43.51 10.23
N GLN A 525 29.99 -44.22 9.51
CA GLN A 525 30.57 -45.48 10.02
C GLN A 525 31.45 -45.30 11.27
N LYS A 526 31.87 -44.07 11.59
CA LYS A 526 32.57 -43.71 12.83
C LYS A 526 31.63 -43.15 13.90
N LEU A 527 30.33 -43.02 13.61
CA LEU A 527 29.32 -42.37 14.42
C LEU A 527 28.33 -43.40 14.97
N THR A 528 28.04 -43.33 16.25
CA THR A 528 26.68 -43.57 16.76
C THR A 528 26.14 -42.19 17.10
N PRO A 529 25.11 -41.65 16.41
CA PRO A 529 23.75 -41.72 16.97
C PRO A 529 22.58 -41.52 15.97
N LYS A 530 21.37 -41.73 16.50
CA LYS A 530 20.07 -41.48 15.85
C LYS A 530 19.94 -40.04 15.29
N GLY A 531 19.57 -39.94 14.01
CA GLY A 531 18.82 -38.83 13.41
C GLY A 531 19.41 -37.43 13.54
N GLY A 532 20.23 -37.02 12.58
CA GLY A 532 20.66 -35.63 12.38
C GLY A 532 20.05 -35.03 11.10
N SER A 533 19.55 -33.80 11.15
CA SER A 533 19.22 -33.04 9.92
C SER A 533 20.46 -32.39 9.34
N PHE A 534 20.69 -32.51 8.03
CA PHE A 534 21.83 -31.90 7.33
C PHE A 534 21.35 -30.98 6.21
N LEU A 535 22.17 -30.00 5.83
CA LEU A 535 21.90 -29.11 4.71
C LEU A 535 22.92 -29.38 3.60
N LEU A 536 22.45 -29.79 2.43
CA LEU A 536 23.31 -30.13 1.29
C LEU A 536 23.48 -28.93 0.36
N ARG A 537 24.70 -28.77 -0.16
CA ARG A 537 25.08 -27.75 -1.14
C ARG A 537 25.18 -28.38 -2.52
N VAL A 538 24.48 -27.83 -3.49
CA VAL A 538 24.51 -28.31 -4.88
C VAL A 538 25.20 -27.27 -5.76
N ASP A 539 26.20 -27.72 -6.52
CA ASP A 539 27.02 -26.89 -7.42
C ASP A 539 26.42 -26.92 -8.84
N ILE A 540 26.00 -25.76 -9.36
CA ILE A 540 25.52 -25.59 -10.73
C ILE A 540 26.34 -24.47 -11.40
N ARG A 541 27.44 -24.79 -12.07
CA ARG A 541 28.26 -23.82 -12.85
C ARG A 541 28.44 -22.48 -12.10
N ASP A 542 29.04 -22.52 -10.91
CA ASP A 542 29.26 -21.37 -10.01
C ASP A 542 27.99 -20.79 -9.34
N ARG A 543 26.87 -21.53 -9.35
CA ARG A 543 25.63 -21.19 -8.64
C ARG A 543 25.31 -22.25 -7.60
N TYR A 544 25.30 -21.83 -6.34
CA TYR A 544 25.05 -22.70 -5.19
C TYR A 544 23.56 -22.73 -4.85
N LEU A 545 22.96 -23.92 -4.74
CA LEU A 545 21.58 -24.14 -4.27
C LEU A 545 21.57 -25.05 -3.03
N HIS A 546 20.55 -24.90 -2.19
CA HIS A 546 20.37 -25.70 -0.97
C HIS A 546 19.31 -26.78 -1.10
N VAL A 547 19.58 -27.97 -0.56
CA VAL A 547 18.60 -29.06 -0.40
C VAL A 547 18.47 -29.40 1.08
N TRP A 548 17.24 -29.40 1.58
CA TRP A 548 16.92 -29.95 2.89
C TRP A 548 16.72 -31.45 2.78
N GLY A 549 17.55 -32.22 3.49
CA GLY A 549 17.31 -33.62 3.74
C GLY A 549 17.26 -33.86 5.23
N ASP A 550 16.16 -34.44 5.72
CA ASP A 550 16.23 -35.19 6.96
C ASP A 550 16.89 -36.52 6.59
N ALA A 551 18.20 -36.62 6.84
CA ALA A 551 18.84 -37.91 6.76
C ALA A 551 18.32 -38.72 7.96
N VAL A 552 17.30 -39.53 7.73
CA VAL A 552 17.15 -40.76 8.51
C VAL A 552 18.27 -41.69 8.03
N ALA A 553 19.50 -41.34 8.36
CA ALA A 553 20.55 -42.33 8.46
C ALA A 553 20.22 -43.11 9.74
N ASN A 554 19.28 -44.05 9.63
CA ASN A 554 19.37 -45.23 10.46
C ASN A 554 20.65 -45.92 10.00
N CYS A 555 21.76 -45.63 10.67
CA CYS A 555 23.00 -46.41 10.56
C CYS A 555 22.78 -47.75 11.33
N ASP A 556 21.64 -48.40 11.11
CA ASP A 556 21.33 -49.77 11.52
C ASP A 556 21.47 -50.65 10.27
N MET A 557 22.36 -51.63 10.36
CA MET A 557 22.41 -52.77 9.43
C MET A 557 21.38 -53.81 9.87
#